data_AF-A0A1I5XJ70-F1
#
_entry.id   AF-A0A1I5XJ70-F1
#
_cell.length_a   1.000
_cell.length_b   1.000
_cell.length_c   1.000
_cell.angle_alpha   90.00
_cell.angle_beta   90.00
_cell.angle_gamma   90.00
#
_symmetry.space_group_name_H-M   'P 1'
#
loop_
_entity.id
_entity.type
_entity.pdbx_description
1 polymer ?
#
loop_
_entity_poly.entity_id
_entity_poly.type
_entity_poly.pdbx_seq_one_letter_code
_entity_poly.pdbx_strand_id
1 'polypeptide(L)'
;MVLSLHQQLDAAVAEAYAWPAPLPEAEILTRLVRLNLERAQEEAAGHVRYLRPAYQAKSLKNEQLTMNSGLTTQPAEKLLTPNSSLLTDFPKELAQQMQAVREVVQQAGTALTVAEVATRFKRLKPDKAEPLLATLAALSLLRQTPDGAYVA
;
A
#
# COMPACT_ATOMS: atom_id res chain seq x y z
N MET A 1 -5.73 -23.60 27.69
CA MET A 1 -6.81 -23.16 26.77
C MET A 1 -6.25 -22.52 25.50
N VAL A 2 -5.19 -21.69 25.57
CA VAL A 2 -4.59 -21.08 24.36
C VAL A 2 -3.82 -22.08 23.49
N LEU A 3 -3.05 -23.00 24.09
CA LEU A 3 -2.28 -24.02 23.37
C LEU A 3 -3.16 -24.95 22.49
N SER A 4 -4.34 -25.35 22.99
CA SER A 4 -5.27 -26.19 22.23
C SER A 4 -5.87 -25.46 21.03
N LEU A 5 -6.02 -24.14 21.12
CA LEU A 5 -6.53 -23.31 20.03
C LEU A 5 -5.48 -23.19 18.91
N HIS A 6 -4.20 -23.06 19.27
CA HIS A 6 -3.10 -23.09 18.30
C HIS A 6 -3.03 -24.44 17.58
N GLN A 7 -3.12 -25.55 18.30
CA GLN A 7 -3.12 -26.89 17.68
C GLN A 7 -4.29 -27.10 16.72
N GLN A 8 -5.49 -26.60 17.05
CA GLN A 8 -6.64 -26.63 16.16
C GLN A 8 -6.41 -25.77 14.91
N LEU A 9 -5.80 -24.60 15.07
CA LEU A 9 -5.44 -23.74 13.94
C LEU A 9 -4.40 -24.40 13.03
N ASP A 10 -3.35 -24.98 13.60
CA ASP A 10 -2.29 -25.66 12.86
C ASP A 10 -2.84 -26.84 12.05
N ALA A 11 -3.74 -27.62 12.65
CA ALA A 11 -4.43 -28.72 11.97
C ALA A 11 -5.33 -28.21 10.83
N ALA A 12 -6.12 -27.16 11.06
CA ALA A 12 -7.00 -26.58 10.05
C ALA A 12 -6.22 -25.96 8.88
N VAL A 13 -5.07 -25.32 9.16
CA VAL A 13 -4.17 -24.79 8.13
C VAL A 13 -3.57 -25.93 7.32
N ALA A 14 -3.04 -26.97 7.97
CA ALA A 14 -2.51 -28.13 7.28
C ALA A 14 -3.56 -28.79 6.37
N GLU A 15 -4.79 -28.97 6.85
CA GLU A 15 -5.92 -29.48 6.07
C GLU A 15 -6.22 -28.61 4.84
N ALA A 16 -6.21 -27.28 4.98
CA ALA A 16 -6.45 -26.35 3.87
C ALA A 16 -5.41 -26.46 2.75
N TYR A 17 -4.16 -26.80 3.10
CA TYR A 17 -3.08 -27.08 2.16
C TYR A 17 -3.00 -28.57 1.75
N ALA A 18 -3.92 -29.41 2.24
CA ALA A 18 -3.90 -30.87 2.08
C ALA A 18 -2.60 -31.52 2.57
N TRP A 19 -2.04 -31.01 3.66
CA TRP A 19 -0.80 -31.48 4.30
C TRP A 19 -1.09 -32.32 5.55
N PRO A 20 -0.29 -33.35 5.84
CA PRO A 20 -0.49 -34.20 7.02
C PRO A 20 -0.05 -33.47 8.31
N ALA A 21 -0.92 -33.32 9.31
CA ALA A 21 -0.52 -32.78 10.62
C ALA A 21 -0.15 -33.90 11.61
N PRO A 22 0.87 -33.73 12.48
CA PRO A 22 1.79 -32.60 12.57
C PRO A 22 3.01 -32.75 11.63
N LEU A 23 3.46 -31.63 11.04
CA LEU A 23 4.71 -31.56 10.27
C LEU A 23 5.80 -30.82 11.06
N PRO A 24 7.07 -31.23 10.94
CA PRO A 24 8.18 -30.43 11.45
C PRO A 24 8.34 -29.13 10.65
N GLU A 25 8.75 -28.06 11.32
CA GLU A 25 8.89 -26.72 10.74
C GLU A 25 9.76 -26.70 9.47
N ALA A 26 10.87 -27.42 9.46
CA ALA A 26 11.76 -27.51 8.29
C ALA A 26 11.06 -28.10 7.06
N GLU A 27 10.13 -29.04 7.25
CA GLU A 27 9.37 -29.63 6.14
C GLU A 27 8.27 -28.68 5.66
N ILE A 28 7.62 -27.95 6.57
CA ILE A 28 6.67 -26.88 6.24
C ILE A 28 7.36 -25.83 5.36
N LEU A 29 8.53 -25.34 5.77
CA LEU A 29 9.30 -24.36 5.01
C LEU A 29 9.69 -24.88 3.62
N THR A 30 10.16 -26.13 3.54
CA THR A 30 10.54 -26.76 2.27
C THR A 30 9.35 -26.84 1.30
N ARG A 31 8.18 -27.25 1.80
CA ARG A 31 6.95 -27.33 1.01
C ARG A 31 6.46 -25.95 0.57
N LEU A 32 6.55 -24.93 1.44
CA LEU A 32 6.20 -23.55 1.12
C LEU A 32 7.11 -22.94 0.07
N VAL A 33 8.44 -23.12 0.18
CA VAL A 33 9.40 -22.62 -0.81
C VAL A 33 9.13 -23.24 -2.17
N ARG A 34 8.88 -24.55 -2.22
CA ARG A 34 8.50 -25.23 -3.47
C ARG A 34 7.20 -24.66 -4.06
N LEU A 35 6.16 -24.51 -3.25
CA LEU A 35 4.88 -23.93 -3.70
C LEU A 35 5.06 -22.49 -4.20
N ASN A 36 5.90 -21.70 -3.53
CA ASN A 36 6.20 -20.34 -3.94
C ASN A 36 6.91 -20.28 -5.28
N LEU A 37 7.90 -21.16 -5.52
CA LEU A 37 8.58 -21.26 -6.81
C LEU A 37 7.62 -21.62 -7.94
N GLU A 38 6.74 -22.60 -7.72
CA GLU A 38 5.71 -22.99 -8.69
C GLU A 38 4.77 -21.82 -8.99
N ARG A 39 4.33 -21.08 -7.96
CA ARG A 39 3.48 -19.89 -8.13
C ARG A 39 4.19 -18.72 -8.80
N ALA A 40 5.44 -18.46 -8.48
CA ALA A 40 6.22 -17.40 -9.10
C ALA A 40 6.38 -17.63 -10.62
N GLN A 41 6.52 -18.89 -11.05
CA GLN A 41 6.51 -19.25 -12.47
C GLN A 41 5.14 -19.03 -13.12
N GLU A 42 4.04 -19.43 -12.44
CA GLU A 42 2.67 -19.18 -12.91
C GLU A 42 2.39 -17.67 -13.02
N GLU A 43 2.82 -16.87 -12.04
CA GLU A 43 2.65 -15.41 -12.00
C GLU A 43 3.48 -14.70 -13.07
N ALA A 44 4.72 -15.14 -13.31
CA ALA A 44 5.54 -14.63 -14.42
C ALA A 44 4.89 -14.91 -15.79
N ALA A 45 4.13 -15.99 -15.91
CA ALA A 45 3.30 -16.28 -17.09
C ALA A 45 1.96 -15.52 -17.12
N GLY A 46 1.69 -14.66 -16.13
CA GLY A 46 0.47 -13.86 -16.02
C GLY A 46 -0.72 -14.60 -15.40
N HIS A 47 -0.51 -15.75 -14.77
CA HIS A 47 -1.56 -16.56 -14.16
C HIS A 47 -1.48 -16.52 -12.63
N VAL A 48 -2.36 -15.76 -11.99
CA VAL A 48 -2.48 -15.74 -10.52
C VAL A 48 -3.56 -16.72 -10.07
N ARG A 49 -3.17 -17.79 -9.37
CA ARG A 49 -4.10 -18.77 -8.78
C ARG A 49 -4.38 -18.45 -7.31
N TYR A 50 -5.65 -18.19 -7.00
CA TYR A 50 -6.08 -17.98 -5.63
C TYR A 50 -6.22 -19.31 -4.88
N LEU A 51 -5.94 -19.28 -3.57
CA LEU A 51 -6.09 -20.46 -2.71
C LEU A 51 -7.56 -20.92 -2.59
N ARG A 52 -8.52 -20.02 -2.81
CA ARG A 52 -9.94 -20.35 -2.95
C ARG A 52 -10.40 -20.08 -4.39
N PRO A 53 -10.54 -21.12 -5.24
CA PRO A 53 -10.96 -20.96 -6.63
C PRO A 53 -12.33 -20.29 -6.78
N ALA A 54 -13.22 -20.43 -5.80
CA ALA A 54 -14.53 -19.77 -5.79
C ALA A 54 -14.46 -18.23 -5.80
N TYR A 55 -13.35 -17.64 -5.34
CA TYR A 55 -13.09 -16.20 -5.36
C TYR A 55 -12.30 -15.77 -6.59
N GLN A 56 -11.89 -16.71 -7.44
CA GLN A 56 -11.27 -16.38 -8.72
C GLN A 56 -12.37 -15.80 -9.61
N ALA A 57 -12.52 -14.48 -9.60
CA ALA A 57 -13.52 -13.80 -10.40
C ALA A 57 -13.31 -14.18 -11.88
N LYS A 58 -14.37 -14.70 -12.54
CA LYS A 58 -14.36 -15.04 -13.98
C LYS A 58 -13.99 -13.86 -14.89
N SER A 59 -14.07 -12.64 -14.37
CA SER A 59 -13.85 -11.39 -15.12
C SER A 59 -12.38 -10.96 -15.21
N LEU A 60 -11.46 -11.62 -14.50
CA LEU A 60 -10.02 -11.31 -14.62
C LEU A 60 -9.32 -12.26 -15.59
N LYS A 61 -10.02 -12.65 -16.67
CA LYS A 61 -9.35 -13.29 -17.81
C LYS A 61 -8.56 -12.19 -18.52
N ASN A 62 -7.30 -12.07 -18.14
CA ASN A 62 -6.29 -11.27 -18.83
C ASN A 62 -6.56 -9.75 -18.87
N GLU A 63 -7.06 -9.15 -17.79
CA GLU A 63 -6.44 -7.88 -17.45
C GLU A 63 -5.03 -8.28 -17.05
N GLN A 64 -4.11 -8.16 -18.01
CA GLN A 64 -2.71 -7.95 -17.73
C GLN A 64 -2.70 -6.92 -16.61
N LEU A 65 -2.58 -7.39 -15.37
CA LEU A 65 -1.98 -6.62 -14.31
C LEU A 65 -0.53 -6.48 -14.78
N THR A 66 -0.33 -5.65 -15.80
CA THR A 66 0.80 -4.75 -15.80
C THR A 66 0.74 -4.17 -14.40
N MET A 67 1.61 -4.63 -13.50
CA MET A 67 2.10 -3.74 -12.48
C MET A 67 2.83 -2.62 -13.24
N ASN A 68 2.06 -1.73 -13.87
CA ASN A 68 2.39 -0.34 -13.82
C ASN A 68 2.21 0.04 -12.35
N SER A 69 3.27 -0.20 -11.57
CA SER A 69 3.61 0.69 -10.47
C SER A 69 3.17 2.08 -10.90
N GLY A 70 2.20 2.68 -10.19
CA GLY A 70 1.35 3.79 -10.64
C GLY A 70 2.10 5.02 -11.15
N LEU A 71 2.68 4.89 -12.33
CA LEU A 71 3.07 5.89 -13.30
C LEU A 71 2.11 5.67 -14.47
N THR A 72 0.82 5.85 -14.20
CA THR A 72 -0.17 6.01 -15.26
C THR A 72 0.08 7.38 -15.87
N THR A 73 0.95 7.38 -16.88
CA THR A 73 1.01 8.42 -17.90
C THR A 73 -0.35 8.46 -18.59
N GLN A 74 -1.23 9.37 -18.14
CA GLN A 74 -2.35 9.78 -18.98
C GLN A 74 -1.81 10.65 -20.11
N PRO A 75 -2.06 10.30 -21.38
CA PRO A 75 -1.75 11.16 -22.49
C PRO A 75 -2.88 12.19 -22.61
N ALA A 76 -2.59 13.42 -22.19
CA ALA A 76 -3.33 14.58 -22.63
C ALA A 76 -2.31 15.66 -22.98
N GLU A 77 -1.94 15.67 -24.25
CA GLU A 77 -1.35 16.83 -24.90
C GLU A 77 -2.23 18.05 -24.63
N LYS A 78 -1.71 18.98 -23.83
CA LYS A 78 -1.75 20.38 -24.21
C LYS A 78 -0.57 21.09 -23.60
N LEU A 79 0.35 21.44 -24.50
CA LEU A 79 1.28 22.56 -24.46
C LEU A 79 0.98 23.53 -23.31
N LEU A 80 2.01 23.89 -22.53
CA LEU A 80 2.56 25.25 -22.48
C LEU A 80 3.69 25.36 -21.45
N THR A 81 4.88 25.62 -21.99
CA THR A 81 6.03 26.35 -21.44
C THR A 81 6.81 25.81 -20.23
N PRO A 82 8.16 25.75 -20.33
CA PRO A 82 9.01 25.66 -19.15
C PRO A 82 9.01 27.03 -18.47
N ASN A 83 8.58 27.12 -17.21
CA ASN A 83 9.14 28.01 -16.18
C ASN A 83 8.27 28.06 -14.90
N SER A 84 8.94 27.85 -13.76
CA SER A 84 8.73 28.57 -12.50
C SER A 84 7.40 28.38 -11.73
N SER A 85 7.32 27.36 -10.88
CA SER A 85 7.03 27.54 -9.43
C SER A 85 7.05 26.18 -8.71
N LEU A 86 7.96 25.97 -7.78
CA LEU A 86 8.16 24.75 -6.96
C LEU A 86 7.05 24.52 -5.91
N LEU A 87 5.80 24.89 -6.20
CA LEU A 87 4.68 24.81 -5.25
C LEU A 87 3.47 24.16 -5.91
N THR A 88 2.98 23.08 -5.31
CA THR A 88 1.80 22.35 -5.77
C THR A 88 0.55 23.17 -5.48
N ASP A 89 -0.40 23.24 -6.41
CA ASP A 89 -1.69 23.88 -6.15
C ASP A 89 -2.47 23.10 -5.08
N PHE A 90 -2.99 23.78 -4.07
CA PHE A 90 -3.78 23.13 -3.02
C PHE A 90 -5.22 22.88 -3.52
N PRO A 91 -5.66 21.61 -3.64
CA PRO A 91 -6.99 21.30 -4.15
C PRO A 91 -8.09 21.81 -3.22
N LYS A 92 -9.29 22.04 -3.75
CA LYS A 92 -10.45 22.54 -2.99
C LYS A 92 -11.25 21.42 -2.31
N GLU A 93 -11.25 20.24 -2.91
CA GLU A 93 -11.98 19.06 -2.43
C GLU A 93 -11.23 18.36 -1.30
N LEU A 94 -11.95 17.99 -0.22
CA LEU A 94 -11.34 17.46 1.00
C LEU A 94 -10.57 16.15 0.75
N ALA A 95 -11.16 15.22 -0.02
CA ALA A 95 -10.50 13.95 -0.34
C ALA A 95 -9.17 14.18 -1.10
N GLN A 96 -9.16 15.12 -2.04
CA GLN A 96 -7.97 15.49 -2.80
C GLN A 96 -6.94 16.22 -1.93
N GLN A 97 -7.37 17.03 -0.96
CA GLN A 97 -6.48 17.67 0.01
C GLN A 97 -5.76 16.64 0.87
N MET A 98 -6.47 15.64 1.40
CA MET A 98 -5.87 14.57 2.19
C MET A 98 -4.84 13.77 1.37
N GLN A 99 -5.17 13.46 0.10
CA GLN A 99 -4.28 12.74 -0.78
C GLN A 99 -3.02 13.55 -1.12
N ALA A 100 -3.17 14.82 -1.46
CA ALA A 100 -2.05 15.71 -1.79
C ALA A 100 -1.11 15.89 -0.59
N VAL A 101 -1.65 16.13 0.61
CA VAL A 101 -0.85 16.28 1.84
C VAL A 101 -0.08 14.98 2.15
N ARG A 102 -0.74 13.83 2.04
CA ARG A 102 -0.08 12.52 2.23
C ARG A 102 1.04 12.31 1.23
N GLU A 103 0.80 12.61 -0.05
CA GLU A 103 1.79 12.44 -1.11
C GLU A 103 3.03 13.29 -0.86
N VAL A 104 2.87 14.53 -0.42
CA VAL A 104 4.00 15.41 -0.06
C VAL A 104 4.85 14.84 1.07
N VAL A 105 4.23 14.30 2.12
CA VAL A 105 4.96 13.69 3.24
C VAL A 105 5.66 12.40 2.80
N GLN A 106 5.01 11.60 1.95
CA GLN A 106 5.58 10.36 1.38
C GLN A 106 6.77 10.65 0.46
N GLN A 107 6.65 11.63 -0.44
CA GLN A 107 7.71 12.03 -1.37
C GLN A 107 8.93 12.62 -0.67
N ALA A 108 8.73 13.30 0.47
CA ALA A 108 9.84 13.89 1.19
C ALA A 108 10.75 12.84 1.87
N GLY A 109 10.21 11.67 2.23
CA GLY A 109 10.97 10.56 2.82
C GLY A 109 11.61 10.86 4.19
N THR A 110 11.33 12.01 4.77
CA THR A 110 11.82 12.48 6.07
C THR A 110 10.65 13.01 6.91
N ALA A 111 10.87 13.23 8.21
CA ALA A 111 9.85 13.81 9.07
C ALA A 111 9.67 15.31 8.76
N LEU A 112 8.45 15.72 8.43
CA LEU A 112 8.10 17.10 8.08
C LEU A 112 7.19 17.72 9.15
N THR A 113 7.51 18.94 9.57
CA THR A 113 6.64 19.74 10.43
C THR A 113 5.45 20.29 9.65
N VAL A 114 4.38 20.69 10.36
CA VAL A 114 3.17 21.30 9.75
C VAL A 114 3.53 22.52 8.89
N ALA A 115 4.49 23.34 9.34
CA ALA A 115 4.95 24.51 8.61
C ALA A 115 5.64 24.13 7.28
N GLU A 116 6.49 23.09 7.30
CA GLU A 116 7.19 22.59 6.10
C GLU A 116 6.27 21.89 5.10
N VAL A 117 5.17 21.31 5.57
CA VAL A 117 4.11 20.81 4.68
C VAL A 117 3.37 21.99 4.06
N ALA A 118 2.99 23.00 4.84
CA ALA A 118 2.26 24.17 4.35
C ALA A 118 3.05 24.96 3.29
N THR A 119 4.37 25.08 3.44
CA THR A 119 5.23 25.80 2.47
C THR A 119 5.36 25.09 1.13
N ARG A 120 4.98 23.82 1.00
CA ARG A 120 5.01 23.08 -0.28
C ARG A 120 3.77 23.29 -1.15
N PHE A 121 2.73 23.91 -0.59
CA PHE A 121 1.48 24.17 -1.29
C PHE A 121 1.24 25.66 -1.52
N LYS A 122 0.68 26.01 -2.69
CA LYS A 122 0.18 27.35 -2.93
C LYS A 122 -1.06 27.60 -2.07
N ARG A 123 -0.98 28.62 -1.20
CA ARG A 123 -2.11 29.14 -0.38
C ARG A 123 -2.58 28.21 0.76
N LEU A 124 -1.79 27.21 1.16
CA LEU A 124 -2.09 26.43 2.37
C LEU A 124 -1.58 27.17 3.60
N LYS A 125 -2.47 27.42 4.56
CA LYS A 125 -2.11 27.95 5.88
C LYS A 125 -1.82 26.80 6.85
N PRO A 126 -0.87 26.97 7.79
CA PRO A 126 -0.56 25.94 8.78
C PRO A 126 -1.79 25.51 9.59
N ASP A 127 -2.67 26.45 9.96
CA ASP A 127 -3.93 26.17 10.69
C ASP A 127 -4.89 25.23 9.95
N LYS A 128 -4.79 25.16 8.61
CA LYS A 128 -5.58 24.24 7.78
C LYS A 128 -4.87 22.92 7.53
N ALA A 129 -3.54 22.91 7.56
CA ALA A 129 -2.73 21.70 7.38
C ALA A 129 -2.73 20.81 8.62
N GLU A 130 -2.73 21.40 9.82
CA GLU A 130 -2.74 20.68 11.10
C GLU A 130 -3.88 19.66 11.25
N PRO A 131 -5.18 20.02 11.07
CA PRO A 131 -6.26 19.04 11.22
C PRO A 131 -6.21 17.95 10.14
N LEU A 132 -5.70 18.25 8.95
CA LEU A 132 -5.53 17.25 7.87
C LEU A 132 -4.45 16.24 8.22
N LEU A 133 -3.29 16.70 8.71
CA LEU A 133 -2.19 15.84 9.16
C LEU A 133 -2.58 15.02 10.39
N ALA A 134 -3.28 15.63 11.36
CA ALA A 134 -3.80 14.93 12.53
C ALA A 134 -4.80 13.82 12.15
N THR A 135 -5.68 14.08 11.18
CA THR A 135 -6.61 13.06 10.67
C THR A 135 -5.86 11.93 9.97
N LEU A 136 -4.88 12.24 9.13
CA LEU A 136 -4.04 11.23 8.48
C LEU A 136 -3.24 10.39 9.50
N ALA A 137 -2.77 11.01 10.58
CA ALA A 137 -2.11 10.31 11.68
C ALA A 137 -3.09 9.41 12.48
N ALA A 138 -4.30 9.89 12.76
CA ALA A 138 -5.34 9.11 13.42
C ALA A 138 -5.77 7.88 12.60
N LEU A 139 -5.76 8.01 11.26
CA LEU A 139 -5.99 6.91 10.33
C LEU A 139 -4.78 5.99 10.13
N SER A 140 -3.68 6.20 10.86
CA SER A 140 -2.41 5.46 10.72
C SER A 140 -1.82 5.50 9.31
N LEU A 141 -2.14 6.54 8.53
CA LEU A 141 -1.59 6.78 7.19
C LEU A 141 -0.29 7.58 7.22
N LEU A 142 -0.02 8.25 8.33
CA LEU A 142 1.20 8.95 8.68
C LEU A 142 1.50 8.67 10.17
N ARG A 143 2.77 8.75 10.56
CA ARG A 143 3.20 8.70 11.95
C ARG A 143 3.62 10.09 12.42
N GLN A 144 3.15 10.49 13.60
CA GLN A 144 3.64 11.69 14.27
C GLN A 144 4.86 11.34 15.13
N THR A 145 5.94 12.11 15.02
CA THR A 145 7.13 12.00 15.86
C THR A 145 6.93 12.79 17.17
N PRO A 146 7.68 12.47 18.24
CA PRO A 146 7.60 13.22 19.50
C PRO A 146 7.92 14.72 19.35
N ASP A 147 8.67 15.09 18.30
CA ASP A 147 9.00 16.49 17.97
C ASP A 147 7.87 17.23 17.22
N GLY A 148 6.71 16.59 17.03
CA GLY A 148 5.56 17.17 16.33
C GLY A 148 5.65 17.18 14.81
N ALA A 149 6.60 16.42 14.23
CA ALA A 149 6.71 16.23 12.78
C ALA A 149 5.95 14.97 12.32
N TYR A 150 5.65 14.89 11.03
CA TYR A 150 4.90 13.81 10.40
C TYR A 150 5.77 13.09 9.38
N VAL A 151 5.74 11.76 9.40
CA VAL A 151 6.46 10.88 8.47
C VAL A 151 5.52 9.81 7.92
N ALA A 152 5.85 9.30 6.74
CA ALA A 152 5.21 8.15 6.11
C ALA A 152 5.25 6.87 6.96
#